data_AF-A0A437RRR7-F1
#
_entry.id   AF-A0A437RRR7-F1
#
_cell.length_a   1.000
_cell.length_b   1.000
_cell.length_c   1.000
_cell.angle_alpha   90.00
_cell.angle_beta   90.00
_cell.angle_gamma   90.00
#
_symmetry.space_group_name_H-M   'P 1'
#
loop_
_entity.id
_entity.type
_entity.pdbx_description
1 polymer ?
#
loop_
_entity_poly.entity_id
_entity_poly.type
_entity_poly.pdbx_seq_one_letter_code
_entity_poly.pdbx_strand_id
1 'polypeptide(L)'
;MNKLKNLSVLALAALLAACGGGESYVEAQAPAQAQPSNSTARALAVSTSGRTLVFTYAVPVNAKIVVGPAAGQVQVFGLPDVADGTTYNNINAIDWRSGAADDAVAFEVTQAAEFDVRVDTGAGQSQVDVKWIIPAGAPSGTTPSVHIAAATGLKKIQVQLENFAASTNFAWTQVLGDGDAEVKGEMQFKQGSQQARGLMDLRFGNGLSKAELTVDNESQNLAMVIRPRNVMFLSTKILSDDPANSTSVDFDPVGVATGSNMNFEMVSAAQNVRLGGTLTGGAGMNELLYNFTALTAANVNANVSAITGAGNDKINLAFKGLPATRIALAGNVSAGAGDDEALLLTEGITTGTIGLDCGPGIDKAIGFTRTLGCELN
;
A
#
# COMPACT_ATOMS: atom_id res chain seq x y z
N MET A 1 -12.60 42.40 -7.82
CA MET A 1 -11.19 42.56 -7.41
C MET A 1 -10.45 41.29 -7.86
N ASN A 2 -10.00 41.12 -9.11
CA ASN A 2 -8.89 41.76 -9.84
C ASN A 2 -7.51 41.77 -9.12
N LYS A 3 -6.64 40.84 -9.59
CA LYS A 3 -5.15 40.89 -9.76
C LYS A 3 -4.30 41.07 -8.49
N LEU A 4 -3.09 40.52 -8.31
CA LEU A 4 -1.95 40.06 -9.15
C LEU A 4 -1.35 38.76 -8.53
N LYS A 5 -0.69 37.76 -9.15
CA LYS A 5 0.33 37.59 -10.23
C LYS A 5 1.76 38.12 -9.95
N ASN A 6 2.68 37.15 -9.89
CA ASN A 6 4.12 37.14 -10.23
C ASN A 6 5.15 37.72 -9.24
N LEU A 7 6.10 36.88 -8.84
CA LEU A 7 7.58 37.03 -8.84
C LEU A 7 8.16 35.76 -8.18
N SER A 8 9.23 35.09 -8.62
CA SER A 8 10.14 35.26 -9.74
C SER A 8 10.98 33.98 -9.90
N VAL A 9 10.92 33.36 -11.09
CA VAL A 9 11.90 32.43 -11.63
C VAL A 9 13.14 33.26 -12.00
N LEU A 10 14.10 33.43 -11.10
CA LEU A 10 15.45 33.95 -11.42
C LEU A 10 16.39 33.88 -10.18
N ALA A 11 16.69 32.67 -9.69
CA ALA A 11 17.70 32.52 -8.63
C ALA A 11 18.51 31.22 -8.66
N LEU A 12 18.39 30.38 -9.69
CA LEU A 12 19.06 29.06 -9.72
C LEU A 12 19.92 28.80 -10.97
N ALA A 13 20.31 29.86 -11.69
CA ALA A 13 21.11 29.76 -12.91
C ALA A 13 22.51 30.42 -12.82
N ALA A 14 23.05 30.62 -11.61
CA ALA A 14 24.30 31.35 -11.42
C ALA A 14 25.33 30.64 -10.52
N LEU A 15 25.45 29.31 -10.61
CA LEU A 15 26.53 28.60 -9.90
C LEU A 15 27.00 27.31 -10.58
N LEU A 16 27.32 27.33 -11.89
CA LEU A 16 28.11 26.28 -12.55
C LEU A 16 28.69 26.80 -13.88
N ALA A 17 29.62 27.73 -13.79
CA ALA A 17 30.47 28.14 -14.91
C ALA A 17 31.78 28.74 -14.40
N ALA A 18 32.72 27.90 -13.95
CA ALA A 18 34.15 28.22 -13.90
C ALA A 18 34.96 27.01 -13.41
N CYS A 19 35.49 26.21 -14.34
CA CYS A 19 36.85 25.65 -14.31
C CYS A 19 37.04 24.80 -15.57
N GLY A 20 37.65 25.41 -16.58
CA GLY A 20 38.19 24.72 -17.75
C GLY A 20 39.71 24.80 -17.74
N GLY A 21 40.34 23.75 -18.27
CA GLY A 21 41.76 23.59 -18.54
C GLY A 21 42.16 22.16 -18.21
N GLY A 22 42.57 21.26 -19.10
CA GLY A 22 43.05 21.38 -20.48
C GLY A 22 44.29 20.48 -20.56
N GLU A 23 44.24 19.38 -21.32
CA GLU A 23 45.29 18.95 -22.28
C GLU A 23 45.16 17.49 -22.75
N SER A 24 45.30 17.37 -24.08
CA SER A 24 45.91 16.30 -24.88
C SER A 24 45.16 15.01 -25.22
N TYR A 25 45.19 14.75 -26.54
CA TYR A 25 44.54 13.73 -27.33
C TYR A 25 45.26 12.37 -27.24
N VAL A 26 44.47 11.29 -27.14
CA VAL A 26 44.78 9.99 -27.75
C VAL A 26 43.50 9.45 -28.35
N GLU A 27 43.51 9.22 -29.66
CA GLU A 27 42.42 8.61 -30.43
C GLU A 27 42.10 7.21 -29.89
N ALA A 28 40.91 7.06 -29.31
CA ALA A 28 40.29 5.75 -29.10
C ALA A 28 39.13 5.61 -30.07
N GLN A 29 39.26 4.65 -30.98
CA GLN A 29 38.28 4.29 -32.00
C GLN A 29 36.89 4.09 -31.39
N ALA A 30 35.90 4.80 -31.94
CA ALA A 30 34.50 4.64 -31.60
C ALA A 30 34.05 3.20 -31.88
N PRO A 31 33.51 2.46 -30.90
CA PRO A 31 32.80 1.23 -31.20
C PRO A 31 31.51 1.59 -31.96
N ALA A 32 31.33 0.89 -33.07
CA ALA A 32 30.31 1.14 -34.09
C ALA A 32 28.91 1.39 -33.52
N GLN A 33 28.25 2.41 -34.08
CA GLN A 33 26.81 2.57 -33.99
C GLN A 33 26.14 1.27 -34.48
N ALA A 34 25.65 0.47 -33.55
CA ALA A 34 24.63 -0.51 -33.87
C ALA A 34 23.40 0.28 -34.33
N GLN A 35 23.13 0.25 -35.64
CA GLN A 35 21.84 0.64 -36.18
C GLN A 35 20.74 -0.07 -35.37
N PRO A 36 19.77 0.65 -34.78
CA PRO A 36 18.53 0.00 -34.40
C PRO A 36 17.88 -0.49 -35.69
N SER A 37 17.79 -1.82 -35.81
CA SER A 37 16.95 -2.49 -36.78
C SER A 37 15.52 -1.96 -36.70
N ASN A 38 14.93 -1.68 -37.86
CA ASN A 38 13.52 -1.37 -38.04
C ASN A 38 12.61 -2.37 -37.30
N SER A 39 12.10 -2.01 -36.12
CA SER A 39 10.85 -2.53 -35.55
C SER A 39 10.44 -1.74 -34.30
N THR A 40 9.47 -0.84 -34.44
CA THR A 40 8.39 -0.55 -33.45
C THR A 40 7.57 0.64 -33.94
N ALA A 41 6.95 0.50 -35.11
CA ALA A 41 5.77 1.31 -35.44
C ALA A 41 4.53 0.51 -34.99
N ARG A 42 3.81 1.06 -34.00
CA ARG A 42 2.47 0.69 -33.49
C ARG A 42 2.32 -0.64 -32.73
N ALA A 43 2.58 -0.61 -31.43
CA ALA A 43 1.85 -1.47 -30.49
C ALA A 43 0.73 -0.64 -29.85
N LEU A 44 -0.35 -0.45 -30.61
CA LEU A 44 -1.68 -0.16 -30.09
C LEU A 44 -2.48 -1.40 -30.44
N ALA A 45 -2.82 -2.20 -29.45
CA ALA A 45 -3.56 -3.42 -29.69
C ALA A 45 -4.41 -3.78 -28.49
N VAL A 46 -5.69 -4.04 -28.75
CA VAL A 46 -6.53 -4.88 -27.90
C VAL A 46 -6.63 -6.25 -28.54
N SER A 47 -6.34 -7.29 -27.77
CA SER A 47 -6.41 -8.67 -28.22
C SER A 47 -6.98 -9.57 -27.13
N THR A 48 -7.44 -10.75 -27.51
CA THR A 48 -7.86 -11.77 -26.54
C THR A 48 -6.86 -12.93 -26.57
N SER A 49 -6.42 -13.36 -25.38
CA SER A 49 -5.60 -14.55 -25.18
C SER A 49 -6.37 -15.50 -24.27
N GLY A 50 -7.05 -16.47 -24.88
CA GLY A 50 -8.01 -17.32 -24.15
C GLY A 50 -9.16 -16.48 -23.60
N ARG A 51 -9.29 -16.43 -22.27
CA ARG A 51 -10.30 -15.62 -21.57
C ARG A 51 -9.74 -14.31 -20.99
N THR A 52 -8.51 -13.95 -21.33
CA THR A 52 -7.88 -12.69 -20.92
C THR A 52 -8.00 -11.66 -22.03
N LEU A 53 -8.45 -10.44 -21.69
CA LEU A 53 -8.40 -9.29 -22.57
C LEU A 53 -7.08 -8.54 -22.33
N VAL A 54 -6.24 -8.47 -23.36
CA VAL A 54 -4.89 -7.91 -23.30
C VAL A 54 -4.85 -6.58 -24.03
N PHE A 55 -4.36 -5.54 -23.34
CA PHE A 55 -4.15 -4.20 -23.86
C PHE A 55 -2.65 -3.93 -23.97
N THR A 56 -2.18 -3.39 -25.08
CA THR A 56 -0.79 -2.99 -25.26
C THR A 56 -0.73 -1.63 -25.93
N TYR A 57 -0.25 -0.62 -25.20
CA TYR A 57 -0.21 0.77 -25.64
C TYR A 57 1.15 1.43 -25.39
N ALA A 58 1.76 2.03 -26.41
CA ALA A 58 3.05 2.74 -26.28
C ALA A 58 2.93 4.27 -26.40
N VAL A 59 1.71 4.80 -26.37
CA VAL A 59 1.38 6.24 -26.45
C VAL A 59 0.55 6.61 -25.22
N PRO A 60 0.41 7.90 -24.87
CA PRO A 60 -0.40 8.29 -23.73
C PRO A 60 -1.84 7.80 -23.88
N VAL A 61 -2.38 7.14 -22.85
CA VAL A 61 -3.76 6.66 -22.85
C VAL A 61 -4.53 7.17 -21.65
N ASN A 62 -5.79 7.54 -21.87
CA ASN A 62 -6.77 7.76 -20.83
C ASN A 62 -7.95 6.80 -21.08
N ALA A 63 -7.96 5.67 -20.39
CA ALA A 63 -8.91 4.59 -20.63
C ALA A 63 -9.79 4.29 -19.41
N LYS A 64 -11.02 3.87 -19.70
CA LYS A 64 -11.92 3.28 -18.72
C LYS A 64 -12.37 1.90 -19.19
N ILE A 65 -12.25 0.91 -18.32
CA ILE A 65 -12.69 -0.45 -18.55
C ILE A 65 -13.77 -0.79 -17.52
N VAL A 66 -14.94 -1.23 -18.00
CA VAL A 66 -16.08 -1.62 -17.18
C VAL A 66 -16.28 -3.12 -17.32
N VAL A 67 -16.34 -3.86 -16.21
CA VAL A 67 -16.55 -5.31 -16.18
C VAL A 67 -17.87 -5.61 -15.49
N GLY A 68 -18.70 -6.44 -16.12
CA GLY A 68 -20.05 -6.75 -15.68
C GLY A 68 -21.12 -5.79 -16.25
N PRO A 69 -22.39 -5.92 -15.80
CA PRO A 69 -22.85 -6.78 -14.70
C PRO A 69 -23.01 -8.26 -15.09
N ALA A 70 -23.07 -8.58 -16.39
CA ALA A 70 -23.08 -9.97 -16.84
C ALA A 70 -21.68 -10.59 -16.69
N ALA A 71 -21.61 -11.82 -16.18
CA ALA A 71 -20.34 -12.51 -15.95
C ALA A 71 -19.49 -12.57 -17.22
N GLY A 72 -18.27 -12.03 -17.14
CA GLY A 72 -17.30 -11.98 -18.24
C GLY A 72 -17.63 -11.05 -19.40
N GLN A 73 -18.56 -10.12 -19.21
CA GLN A 73 -18.75 -8.99 -20.10
C GLN A 73 -17.78 -7.86 -19.73
N VAL A 74 -17.10 -7.29 -20.72
CA VAL A 74 -16.17 -6.16 -20.54
C VAL A 74 -16.45 -5.11 -21.60
N GLN A 75 -16.58 -3.85 -21.20
CA GLN A 75 -16.71 -2.68 -22.07
C GLN A 75 -15.52 -1.76 -21.91
N VAL A 76 -15.07 -1.16 -23.01
CA VAL A 76 -13.88 -0.30 -23.03
C VAL A 76 -14.21 1.08 -23.60
N PHE A 77 -13.53 2.11 -23.08
CA PHE A 77 -13.71 3.51 -23.45
C PHE A 77 -12.36 4.24 -23.43
N GLY A 78 -12.21 5.27 -24.27
CA GLY A 78 -11.05 6.16 -24.30
C GLY A 78 -9.82 5.60 -25.00
N LEU A 79 -9.94 4.48 -25.70
CA LEU A 79 -8.85 3.86 -26.44
C LEU A 79 -8.72 4.46 -27.86
N PRO A 80 -7.51 4.75 -28.35
CA PRO A 80 -7.31 5.43 -29.64
C PRO A 80 -7.71 4.60 -30.87
N ASP A 81 -7.75 3.28 -30.73
CA ASP A 81 -7.95 2.30 -31.79
C ASP A 81 -9.20 1.41 -31.59
N VAL A 82 -9.99 1.66 -30.55
CA VAL A 82 -11.22 0.92 -30.25
C VAL A 82 -12.35 1.91 -30.02
N ALA A 83 -13.48 1.68 -30.69
CA ALA A 83 -14.66 2.52 -30.50
C ALA A 83 -15.17 2.40 -29.06
N ASP A 84 -15.55 3.54 -28.47
CA ASP A 84 -16.14 3.58 -27.14
C ASP A 84 -17.37 2.67 -27.02
N GLY A 85 -17.46 1.95 -25.91
CA GLY A 85 -18.55 0.99 -25.65
C GLY A 85 -18.38 -0.35 -26.36
N THR A 86 -17.26 -0.59 -27.06
CA THR A 86 -16.94 -1.90 -27.61
C THR A 86 -16.99 -2.94 -26.50
N THR A 87 -17.76 -4.01 -26.71
CA THR A 87 -18.03 -5.04 -25.72
C THR A 87 -17.33 -6.35 -26.09
N TYR A 88 -16.59 -6.91 -25.13
CA TYR A 88 -15.99 -8.22 -25.16
C TYR A 88 -16.75 -9.16 -24.21
N ASN A 89 -16.91 -10.42 -24.59
CA ASN A 89 -17.63 -11.41 -23.78
C ASN A 89 -16.72 -12.59 -23.44
N ASN A 90 -17.12 -13.39 -22.44
CA ASN A 90 -16.39 -14.56 -21.95
C ASN A 90 -14.99 -14.26 -21.37
N ILE A 91 -14.77 -13.02 -20.93
CA ILE A 91 -13.52 -12.59 -20.30
C ILE A 91 -13.52 -12.95 -18.81
N ASN A 92 -12.39 -13.35 -18.25
CA ASN A 92 -12.22 -13.54 -16.80
C ASN A 92 -11.00 -12.83 -16.24
N ALA A 93 -10.23 -12.15 -17.08
CA ALA A 93 -9.09 -11.36 -16.64
C ALA A 93 -8.82 -10.21 -17.61
N ILE A 94 -8.24 -9.13 -17.08
CA ILE A 94 -7.66 -8.05 -17.87
C ILE A 94 -6.15 -8.01 -17.63
N ASP A 95 -5.38 -7.86 -18.71
CA ASP A 95 -3.95 -7.63 -18.69
C ASP A 95 -3.65 -6.32 -19.45
N TRP A 96 -3.43 -5.25 -18.71
CA TRP A 96 -3.07 -3.94 -19.24
C TRP A 96 -1.56 -3.78 -19.27
N ARG A 97 -0.99 -3.42 -20.42
CA ARG A 97 0.44 -3.13 -20.57
C ARG A 97 0.65 -1.83 -21.30
N SER A 98 1.44 -0.93 -20.71
CA SER A 98 1.80 0.33 -21.35
C SER A 98 3.31 0.60 -21.42
N GLY A 99 3.69 1.45 -22.36
CA GLY A 99 5.06 1.89 -22.61
C GLY A 99 5.49 3.05 -21.72
N ALA A 100 6.50 3.80 -22.14
CA ALA A 100 7.07 4.91 -21.36
C ALA A 100 6.23 6.21 -21.40
N ALA A 101 4.99 6.16 -21.88
CA ALA A 101 4.13 7.31 -21.97
C ALA A 101 3.40 7.57 -20.65
N ASP A 102 2.77 8.75 -20.53
CA ASP A 102 1.91 9.05 -19.38
C ASP A 102 0.55 8.38 -19.56
N ASP A 103 0.13 7.58 -18.58
CA ASP A 103 -1.06 6.75 -18.66
C ASP A 103 -2.02 7.01 -17.50
N ALA A 104 -3.31 7.05 -17.80
CA ALA A 104 -4.39 7.04 -16.84
C ALA A 104 -5.37 5.92 -17.20
N VAL A 105 -5.55 4.94 -16.32
CA VAL A 105 -6.44 3.80 -16.57
C VAL A 105 -7.34 3.55 -15.37
N ALA A 106 -8.65 3.46 -15.62
CA ALA A 106 -9.66 3.18 -14.62
C ALA A 106 -10.36 1.85 -14.90
N PHE A 107 -10.54 1.03 -13.86
CA PHE A 107 -11.26 -0.24 -13.90
C PHE A 107 -12.47 -0.17 -12.96
N GLU A 108 -13.66 -0.40 -13.48
CA GLU A 108 -14.89 -0.57 -12.70
C GLU A 108 -15.36 -2.01 -12.84
N VAL A 109 -15.12 -2.82 -11.82
CA VAL A 109 -15.42 -4.25 -11.84
C VAL A 109 -16.62 -4.53 -10.96
N THR A 110 -17.71 -5.05 -11.55
CA THR A 110 -18.89 -5.51 -10.82
C THR A 110 -19.27 -6.91 -11.30
N GLN A 111 -18.79 -7.95 -10.63
CA GLN A 111 -19.18 -9.31 -10.99
C GLN A 111 -19.09 -10.32 -9.83
N ALA A 112 -19.95 -11.33 -9.90
CA ALA A 112 -20.04 -12.41 -8.92
C ALA A 112 -18.97 -13.49 -9.10
N ALA A 113 -18.47 -13.68 -10.32
CA ALA A 113 -17.46 -14.68 -10.62
C ALA A 113 -16.05 -14.18 -10.27
N GLU A 114 -15.08 -15.10 -10.24
CA GLU A 114 -13.67 -14.74 -10.16
C GLU A 114 -13.26 -13.89 -11.37
N PHE A 115 -12.50 -12.83 -11.09
CA PHE A 115 -11.89 -11.96 -12.08
C PHE A 115 -10.53 -11.52 -11.58
N ASP A 116 -9.60 -11.31 -12.50
CA ASP A 116 -8.29 -10.76 -12.21
C ASP A 116 -8.04 -9.48 -13.02
N VAL A 117 -7.47 -8.47 -12.37
CA VAL A 117 -6.98 -7.26 -13.06
C VAL A 117 -5.48 -7.17 -12.87
N ARG A 118 -4.74 -7.18 -13.98
CA ARG A 118 -3.31 -6.94 -14.04
C ARG A 118 -3.03 -5.65 -14.81
N VAL A 119 -2.19 -4.79 -14.25
CA VAL A 119 -1.77 -3.53 -14.84
C VAL A 119 -0.27 -3.41 -14.74
N ASP A 120 0.42 -3.36 -15.87
CA ASP A 120 1.86 -3.16 -15.97
C ASP A 120 2.11 -1.85 -16.74
N THR A 121 2.39 -0.75 -16.05
CA THR A 121 2.73 0.54 -16.69
C THR A 121 4.23 0.73 -16.86
N GLY A 122 4.62 1.47 -17.90
CA GLY A 122 6.04 1.72 -18.18
C GLY A 122 6.61 2.89 -17.37
N ALA A 123 7.62 3.55 -17.95
CA ALA A 123 8.47 4.54 -17.28
C ALA A 123 7.88 5.96 -17.13
N GLY A 124 6.71 6.21 -17.73
CA GLY A 124 6.02 7.51 -17.66
C GLY A 124 5.19 7.67 -16.40
N GLN A 125 4.50 8.81 -16.26
CA GLN A 125 3.59 9.00 -15.14
C GLN A 125 2.40 8.07 -15.26
N SER A 126 1.97 7.48 -14.15
CA SER A 126 0.89 6.49 -14.15
C SER A 126 -0.19 6.85 -13.13
N GLN A 127 -1.43 6.87 -13.57
CA GLN A 127 -2.62 6.87 -12.71
C GLN A 127 -3.40 5.58 -12.95
N VAL A 128 -3.61 4.80 -11.89
CA VAL A 128 -4.36 3.53 -11.95
C VAL A 128 -5.43 3.56 -10.88
N ASP A 129 -6.69 3.56 -11.31
CA ASP A 129 -7.85 3.54 -10.43
C ASP A 129 -8.59 2.21 -10.61
N VAL A 130 -8.75 1.42 -9.55
CA VAL A 130 -9.50 0.16 -9.57
C VAL A 130 -10.62 0.26 -8.55
N LYS A 131 -11.86 0.23 -9.01
CA LYS A 131 -13.05 0.08 -8.18
C LYS A 131 -13.65 -1.30 -8.40
N TRP A 132 -13.79 -2.06 -7.32
CA TRP A 132 -14.30 -3.42 -7.34
C TRP A 132 -15.53 -3.57 -6.46
N ILE A 133 -16.61 -4.11 -7.02
CA ILE A 133 -17.83 -4.47 -6.31
C ILE A 133 -18.04 -5.97 -6.46
N ILE A 134 -18.03 -6.69 -5.35
CA ILE A 134 -18.40 -8.10 -5.30
C ILE A 134 -19.86 -8.17 -4.84
N PRO A 135 -20.81 -8.51 -5.74
CA PRO A 135 -22.22 -8.46 -5.41
C PRO A 135 -22.63 -9.57 -4.44
N ALA A 136 -23.77 -9.36 -3.77
CA ALA A 136 -24.43 -10.39 -2.99
C ALA A 136 -24.77 -11.60 -3.90
N GLY A 137 -24.51 -12.81 -3.43
CA GLY A 137 -24.69 -14.04 -4.21
C GLY A 137 -23.47 -14.49 -5.02
N ALA A 138 -22.33 -13.80 -4.92
CA ALA A 138 -21.07 -14.37 -5.38
C ALA A 138 -20.81 -15.74 -4.72
N PRO A 139 -20.25 -16.73 -5.44
CA PRO A 139 -19.91 -18.03 -4.88
C PRO A 139 -19.06 -17.90 -3.62
N SER A 140 -19.27 -18.81 -2.66
CA SER A 140 -18.45 -18.81 -1.45
C SER A 140 -16.99 -19.05 -1.81
N GLY A 141 -16.09 -18.20 -1.31
CA GLY A 141 -14.66 -18.33 -1.51
C GLY A 141 -14.12 -17.72 -2.80
N THR A 142 -14.86 -16.81 -3.46
CA THR A 142 -14.32 -16.04 -4.59
C THR A 142 -13.00 -15.38 -4.22
N THR A 143 -12.01 -15.49 -5.11
CA THR A 143 -10.65 -14.97 -4.92
C THR A 143 -10.27 -13.84 -5.89
N PRO A 144 -10.97 -12.69 -5.89
CA PRO A 144 -10.63 -11.60 -6.81
C PRO A 144 -9.25 -11.02 -6.50
N SER A 145 -8.50 -10.69 -7.56
CA SER A 145 -7.16 -10.15 -7.41
C SER A 145 -6.86 -8.94 -8.28
N VAL A 146 -6.03 -8.05 -7.73
CA VAL A 146 -5.47 -6.89 -8.41
C VAL A 146 -3.95 -6.95 -8.32
N HIS A 147 -3.29 -6.94 -9.47
CA HIS A 147 -1.85 -6.82 -9.60
C HIS A 147 -1.49 -5.53 -10.33
N ILE A 148 -0.66 -4.69 -9.71
CA ILE A 148 -0.20 -3.44 -10.32
C ILE A 148 1.32 -3.40 -10.28
N ALA A 149 1.96 -3.36 -11.44
CA ALA A 149 3.35 -3.01 -11.58
C ALA A 149 3.48 -1.70 -12.34
N ALA A 150 4.43 -0.87 -11.93
CA ALA A 150 4.80 0.34 -12.63
C ALA A 150 6.32 0.46 -12.61
N ALA A 151 6.93 0.91 -13.70
CA ALA A 151 8.37 1.09 -13.75
C ALA A 151 8.78 2.40 -13.04
N THR A 152 9.47 3.30 -13.74
CA THR A 152 9.88 4.59 -13.18
C THR A 152 8.78 5.65 -13.28
N GLY A 153 9.00 6.84 -12.72
CA GLY A 153 8.10 7.98 -12.85
C GLY A 153 7.21 8.19 -11.62
N LEU A 154 6.26 9.12 -11.73
CA LEU A 154 5.29 9.39 -10.67
C LEU A 154 4.11 8.41 -10.79
N LYS A 155 3.70 7.80 -9.67
CA LYS A 155 2.58 6.85 -9.63
C LYS A 155 1.49 7.31 -8.68
N LYS A 156 0.25 7.26 -9.15
CA LYS A 156 -0.97 7.46 -8.36
C LYS A 156 -1.83 6.22 -8.50
N ILE A 157 -1.95 5.45 -7.42
CA ILE A 157 -2.68 4.19 -7.42
C ILE A 157 -3.83 4.28 -6.43
N GLN A 158 -5.05 4.02 -6.88
CA GLN A 158 -6.22 3.91 -6.02
C GLN A 158 -6.88 2.55 -6.21
N VAL A 159 -7.08 1.81 -5.12
CA VAL A 159 -7.82 0.54 -5.12
C VAL A 159 -8.95 0.62 -4.11
N GLN A 160 -10.17 0.43 -4.59
CA GLN A 160 -11.39 0.40 -3.81
C GLN A 160 -12.09 -0.95 -3.95
N LEU A 161 -12.46 -1.55 -2.82
CA LEU A 161 -13.25 -2.79 -2.75
C LEU A 161 -14.53 -2.54 -1.95
N GLU A 162 -15.66 -2.92 -2.51
CA GLU A 162 -16.94 -3.06 -1.82
C GLU A 162 -17.38 -4.52 -1.92
N ASN A 163 -17.40 -5.25 -0.80
CA ASN A 163 -17.75 -6.65 -0.75
C ASN A 163 -19.10 -6.88 -0.06
N PHE A 164 -20.04 -7.48 -0.79
CA PHE A 164 -21.35 -7.93 -0.30
C PHE A 164 -21.48 -9.46 -0.27
N ALA A 165 -20.43 -10.20 -0.61
CA ALA A 165 -20.44 -11.65 -0.63
C ALA A 165 -20.25 -12.26 0.77
N ALA A 166 -20.87 -13.42 0.99
CA ALA A 166 -20.80 -14.13 2.27
C ALA A 166 -19.36 -14.53 2.67
N SER A 167 -18.52 -14.87 1.69
CA SER A 167 -17.12 -15.23 1.91
C SER A 167 -16.24 -14.74 0.77
N THR A 168 -15.13 -14.08 1.08
CA THR A 168 -14.21 -13.52 0.07
C THR A 168 -12.76 -13.60 0.54
N ASN A 169 -11.86 -13.83 -0.42
CA ASN A 169 -10.43 -13.68 -0.23
C ASN A 169 -9.87 -12.74 -1.31
N PHE A 170 -9.78 -11.45 -0.99
CA PHE A 170 -9.28 -10.44 -1.91
C PHE A 170 -7.76 -10.30 -1.79
N ALA A 171 -7.06 -10.25 -2.93
CA ALA A 171 -5.63 -10.04 -2.97
C ALA A 171 -5.27 -8.80 -3.79
N TRP A 172 -4.55 -7.87 -3.17
CA TRP A 172 -3.90 -6.76 -3.83
C TRP A 172 -2.38 -6.91 -3.70
N THR A 173 -1.72 -6.99 -4.84
CA THR A 173 -0.27 -6.99 -4.93
C THR A 173 0.19 -5.82 -5.79
N GLN A 174 1.25 -5.15 -5.37
CA GLN A 174 1.89 -4.14 -6.21
C GLN A 174 3.41 -4.18 -6.15
N VAL A 175 4.05 -3.82 -7.26
CA VAL A 175 5.50 -3.63 -7.35
C VAL A 175 5.79 -2.37 -8.16
N LEU A 176 6.15 -1.29 -7.47
CA LEU A 176 6.48 -0.01 -8.10
C LEU A 176 8.00 0.13 -8.18
N GLY A 177 8.50 0.59 -9.33
CA GLY A 177 9.90 1.00 -9.49
C GLY A 177 10.15 2.41 -8.96
N ASP A 178 11.34 2.95 -9.25
CA ASP A 178 11.82 4.22 -8.72
C ASP A 178 11.00 5.44 -9.15
N GLY A 179 10.90 6.44 -8.29
CA GLY A 179 10.10 7.65 -8.46
C GLY A 179 8.97 7.72 -7.42
N ASP A 180 8.44 8.91 -7.24
CA ASP A 180 7.44 9.18 -6.19
C ASP A 180 6.15 8.39 -6.43
N ALA A 181 5.55 7.92 -5.33
CA ALA A 181 4.35 7.09 -5.36
C ALA A 181 3.35 7.54 -4.31
N GLU A 182 2.10 7.72 -4.73
CA GLU A 182 0.94 7.94 -3.88
C GLU A 182 -0.02 6.77 -4.07
N VAL A 183 -0.32 6.06 -2.98
CA VAL A 183 -1.15 4.86 -2.98
C VAL A 183 -2.30 5.03 -1.99
N LYS A 184 -3.52 4.79 -2.45
CA LYS A 184 -4.72 4.83 -1.62
C LYS A 184 -5.50 3.53 -1.74
N GLY A 185 -5.76 2.88 -0.60
CA GLY A 185 -6.56 1.67 -0.50
C GLY A 185 -7.80 1.89 0.36
N GLU A 186 -8.96 1.48 -0.12
CA GLU A 186 -10.20 1.47 0.65
C GLU A 186 -10.88 0.11 0.48
N MET A 187 -11.11 -0.62 1.57
CA MET A 187 -11.82 -1.90 1.54
C MET A 187 -13.02 -1.85 2.48
N GLN A 188 -14.19 -2.18 1.96
CA GLN A 188 -15.43 -2.23 2.73
C GLN A 188 -15.99 -3.65 2.65
N PHE A 189 -16.10 -4.31 3.79
CA PHE A 189 -16.75 -5.62 3.92
C PHE A 189 -18.11 -5.41 4.57
N LYS A 190 -19.18 -5.57 3.79
CA LYS A 190 -20.55 -5.21 4.20
C LYS A 190 -21.24 -6.30 5.01
N GLN A 191 -22.26 -5.86 5.76
CA GLN A 191 -23.09 -6.71 6.61
C GLN A 191 -23.65 -7.91 5.83
N GLY A 192 -23.70 -9.06 6.50
CA GLY A 192 -24.06 -10.34 5.88
C GLY A 192 -22.86 -11.17 5.41
N SER A 193 -21.68 -10.56 5.35
CA SER A 193 -20.41 -11.27 5.17
C SER A 193 -20.08 -12.13 6.41
N GLN A 194 -19.92 -13.44 6.23
CA GLN A 194 -19.49 -14.36 7.29
C GLN A 194 -17.97 -14.37 7.45
N GLN A 195 -17.23 -14.26 6.34
CA GLN A 195 -15.77 -14.28 6.34
C GLN A 195 -15.19 -13.34 5.29
N ALA A 196 -14.45 -12.34 5.74
CA ALA A 196 -13.66 -11.44 4.90
C ALA A 196 -12.18 -11.73 5.10
N ARG A 197 -11.46 -11.96 3.99
CA ARG A 197 -10.00 -12.05 3.99
C ARG A 197 -9.42 -11.05 2.99
N GLY A 198 -8.37 -10.37 3.40
CA GLY A 198 -7.63 -9.44 2.55
C GLY A 198 -6.13 -9.63 2.67
N LEU A 199 -5.44 -9.65 1.53
CA LEU A 199 -4.00 -9.54 1.43
C LEU A 199 -3.65 -8.23 0.71
N MET A 200 -2.76 -7.44 1.30
CA MET A 200 -2.12 -6.29 0.67
C MET A 200 -0.59 -6.48 0.75
N ASP A 201 0.06 -6.86 -0.36
CA ASP A 201 1.54 -6.90 -0.47
C ASP A 201 1.98 -5.73 -1.36
N LEU A 202 2.49 -4.67 -0.73
CA LEU A 202 2.77 -3.40 -1.40
C LEU A 202 4.27 -3.12 -1.42
N ARG A 203 4.89 -3.11 -2.60
CA ARG A 203 6.33 -2.87 -2.74
C ARG A 203 6.59 -1.57 -3.50
N PHE A 204 7.36 -0.69 -2.89
CA PHE A 204 7.71 0.61 -3.45
C PHE A 204 9.18 0.63 -3.89
N GLY A 205 9.46 1.39 -4.94
CA GLY A 205 10.82 1.68 -5.39
C GLY A 205 11.44 2.83 -4.60
N ASN A 206 12.62 3.29 -5.02
CA ASN A 206 13.25 4.44 -4.39
C ASN A 206 12.50 5.72 -4.76
N GLY A 207 12.23 6.59 -3.79
CA GLY A 207 11.50 7.84 -4.00
C GLY A 207 10.68 8.20 -2.78
N LEU A 208 9.91 9.29 -2.86
CA LEU A 208 8.93 9.62 -1.82
C LEU A 208 7.70 8.72 -2.01
N SER A 209 7.49 7.79 -1.08
CA SER A 209 6.37 6.86 -1.11
C SER A 209 5.38 7.16 0.03
N LYS A 210 4.12 7.38 -0.35
CA LYS A 210 3.00 7.60 0.57
C LYS A 210 1.90 6.56 0.33
N ALA A 211 1.44 5.93 1.40
CA ALA A 211 0.35 4.96 1.37
C ALA A 211 -0.70 5.28 2.45
N GLU A 212 -1.96 5.34 2.05
CA GLU A 212 -3.12 5.47 2.94
C GLU A 212 -4.06 4.28 2.72
N LEU A 213 -4.27 3.49 3.76
CA LEU A 213 -5.08 2.27 3.71
C LEU A 213 -6.21 2.38 4.72
N THR A 214 -7.43 2.13 4.27
CA THR A 214 -8.61 2.07 5.14
C THR A 214 -9.35 0.76 4.92
N VAL A 215 -9.77 0.14 6.02
CA VAL A 215 -10.63 -1.04 6.03
C VAL A 215 -11.82 -0.76 6.93
N ASP A 216 -13.01 -0.93 6.38
CA ASP A 216 -14.27 -0.88 7.10
C ASP A 216 -14.89 -2.28 7.09
N ASN A 217 -15.17 -2.83 8.27
CA ASN A 217 -15.58 -4.20 8.44
C ASN A 217 -16.87 -4.33 9.24
N GLU A 218 -17.90 -4.76 8.52
CA GLU A 218 -19.21 -5.19 9.02
C GLU A 218 -19.34 -6.74 8.96
N SER A 219 -18.25 -7.47 8.63
CA SER A 219 -18.26 -8.93 8.55
C SER A 219 -18.06 -9.61 9.92
N GLN A 220 -18.58 -10.83 10.04
CA GLN A 220 -18.49 -11.61 11.28
C GLN A 220 -17.05 -12.07 11.62
N ASN A 221 -16.21 -12.28 10.60
CA ASN A 221 -14.83 -12.71 10.78
C ASN A 221 -13.93 -11.99 9.76
N LEU A 222 -13.05 -11.13 10.25
CA LEU A 222 -12.06 -10.44 9.42
C LEU A 222 -10.66 -11.05 9.60
N ALA A 223 -9.95 -11.27 8.51
CA ALA A 223 -8.53 -11.59 8.52
C ALA A 223 -7.77 -10.75 7.48
N MET A 224 -6.89 -9.86 7.94
CA MET A 224 -6.09 -9.00 7.09
C MET A 224 -4.60 -9.31 7.23
N VAL A 225 -3.89 -9.29 6.10
CA VAL A 225 -2.43 -9.29 6.04
C VAL A 225 -2.00 -8.08 5.23
N ILE A 226 -1.23 -7.18 5.83
CA ILE A 226 -0.85 -5.89 5.26
C ILE A 226 0.67 -5.74 5.35
N ARG A 227 1.35 -5.77 4.20
CA ARG A 227 2.82 -5.76 4.11
C ARG A 227 3.37 -4.71 3.14
N PRO A 228 3.32 -3.42 3.49
CA PRO A 228 4.03 -2.38 2.76
C PRO A 228 5.55 -2.51 2.94
N ARG A 229 6.34 -2.30 1.89
CA ARG A 229 7.80 -2.33 1.96
C ARG A 229 8.41 -1.15 1.24
N ASN A 230 9.46 -0.59 1.82
CA ASN A 230 10.16 0.59 1.32
C ASN A 230 9.24 1.83 1.28
N VAL A 231 8.43 2.00 2.34
CA VAL A 231 7.43 3.07 2.45
C VAL A 231 7.92 4.19 3.37
N MET A 232 7.84 5.45 2.92
CA MET A 232 8.24 6.60 3.75
C MET A 232 7.09 7.07 4.66
N PHE A 233 5.87 7.13 4.13
CA PHE A 233 4.67 7.50 4.87
C PHE A 233 3.61 6.43 4.71
N LEU A 234 3.17 5.84 5.82
CA LEU A 234 2.10 4.85 5.84
C LEU A 234 1.08 5.23 6.90
N SER A 235 -0.18 5.31 6.51
CA SER A 235 -1.31 5.39 7.43
C SER A 235 -2.26 4.22 7.13
N THR A 236 -2.54 3.40 8.13
CA THR A 236 -3.48 2.29 8.03
C THR A 236 -4.53 2.42 9.12
N LYS A 237 -5.80 2.47 8.72
CA LYS A 237 -6.94 2.52 9.63
C LYS A 237 -7.88 1.34 9.39
N ILE A 238 -8.20 0.60 10.44
CA ILE A 238 -9.16 -0.50 10.41
C ILE A 238 -10.29 -0.20 11.38
N LEU A 239 -11.50 -0.08 10.85
CA LEU A 239 -12.73 0.03 11.62
C LEU A 239 -13.46 -1.31 11.54
N SER A 240 -13.70 -1.92 12.69
CA SER A 240 -14.46 -3.18 12.84
C SER A 240 -15.41 -3.03 14.02
N ASP A 241 -16.20 -1.96 14.02
CA ASP A 241 -17.05 -1.49 15.11
C ASP A 241 -18.43 -2.15 15.17
N ASP A 242 -18.83 -2.85 14.11
CA ASP A 242 -19.97 -3.77 14.16
C ASP A 242 -19.64 -5.05 14.95
N PRO A 243 -20.64 -5.68 15.61
CA PRO A 243 -20.43 -6.93 16.34
C PRO A 243 -19.88 -8.05 15.45
N ALA A 244 -18.58 -8.31 15.59
CA ALA A 244 -17.87 -9.40 14.94
C ALA A 244 -17.49 -10.50 15.95
N ASN A 245 -17.40 -11.74 15.48
CA ASN A 245 -16.91 -12.85 16.30
C ASN A 245 -15.40 -12.79 16.46
N SER A 246 -14.71 -12.48 15.36
CA SER A 246 -13.26 -12.38 15.36
C SER A 246 -12.71 -11.35 14.36
N THR A 247 -11.63 -10.69 14.77
CA THR A 247 -10.82 -9.86 13.87
C THR A 247 -9.35 -10.19 14.06
N SER A 248 -8.67 -10.53 12.96
CA SER A 248 -7.24 -10.80 12.92
C SER A 248 -6.56 -9.86 11.94
N VAL A 249 -5.47 -9.22 12.37
CA VAL A 249 -4.65 -8.36 11.53
C VAL A 249 -3.18 -8.70 11.74
N ASP A 250 -2.47 -8.96 10.63
CA ASP A 250 -1.03 -9.09 10.55
C ASP A 250 -0.48 -7.87 9.79
N PHE A 251 0.23 -6.99 10.47
CA PHE A 251 0.69 -5.69 9.96
C PHE A 251 2.21 -5.60 10.03
N ASP A 252 2.87 -5.80 8.89
CA ASP A 252 4.33 -5.89 8.78
C ASP A 252 4.90 -4.84 7.81
N PRO A 253 4.81 -3.53 8.12
CA PRO A 253 5.40 -2.54 7.25
C PRO A 253 6.92 -2.47 7.44
N VAL A 254 7.63 -2.21 6.33
CA VAL A 254 9.06 -1.92 6.31
C VAL A 254 9.29 -0.55 5.70
N GLY A 255 9.88 0.35 6.49
CA GLY A 255 10.20 1.72 6.15
C GLY A 255 11.43 1.87 5.25
N VAL A 256 11.79 3.13 4.98
CA VAL A 256 12.99 3.54 4.23
C VAL A 256 14.13 3.95 5.16
N ALA A 257 15.36 3.94 4.65
CA ALA A 257 16.57 4.21 5.42
C ALA A 257 16.82 5.70 5.79
N THR A 258 15.94 6.62 5.41
CA THR A 258 16.08 8.07 5.65
C THR A 258 15.09 8.61 6.67
N GLY A 259 14.42 7.72 7.40
CA GLY A 259 13.31 8.03 8.29
C GLY A 259 11.96 7.68 7.67
N SER A 260 11.05 7.15 8.49
CA SER A 260 9.72 6.71 8.08
C SER A 260 8.67 7.07 9.11
N ASN A 261 7.46 7.45 8.67
CA ASN A 261 6.29 7.59 9.53
C ASN A 261 5.30 6.47 9.21
N MET A 262 5.06 5.59 10.17
CA MET A 262 4.18 4.44 10.01
C MET A 262 3.14 4.42 11.13
N ASN A 263 1.88 4.66 10.76
CA ASN A 263 0.75 4.65 11.66
C ASN A 263 -0.18 3.48 11.36
N PHE A 264 -0.51 2.72 12.40
CA PHE A 264 -1.58 1.75 12.44
C PHE A 264 -2.60 2.13 13.51
N GLU A 265 -3.86 2.22 13.10
CA GLU A 265 -5.00 2.43 14.00
C GLU A 265 -6.06 1.36 13.75
N MET A 266 -6.48 0.68 14.81
CA MET A 266 -7.59 -0.25 14.76
C MET A 266 -8.58 -0.01 15.88
N VAL A 267 -9.86 0.08 15.52
CA VAL A 267 -10.98 0.11 16.45
C VAL A 267 -11.85 -1.10 16.20
N SER A 268 -12.17 -1.87 17.25
CA SER A 268 -12.91 -3.12 17.08
C SER A 268 -13.91 -3.41 18.19
N ALA A 269 -15.10 -3.86 17.80
CA ALA A 269 -16.12 -4.43 18.68
C ALA A 269 -16.08 -5.97 18.74
N ALA A 270 -15.07 -6.61 18.12
CA ALA A 270 -15.00 -8.06 18.03
C ALA A 270 -14.72 -8.74 19.38
N GLN A 271 -15.32 -9.91 19.61
CA GLN A 271 -15.10 -10.67 20.86
C GLN A 271 -13.69 -11.24 20.98
N ASN A 272 -13.10 -11.66 19.86
CA ASN A 272 -11.76 -12.21 19.79
C ASN A 272 -10.92 -11.40 18.82
N VAL A 273 -9.84 -10.79 19.31
CA VAL A 273 -8.96 -9.98 18.48
C VAL A 273 -7.56 -10.59 18.48
N ARG A 274 -7.00 -10.78 17.29
CA ARG A 274 -5.60 -11.14 17.09
C ARG A 274 -4.89 -10.01 16.37
N LEU A 275 -3.86 -9.46 17.01
CA LEU A 275 -2.99 -8.44 16.44
C LEU A 275 -1.60 -9.02 16.29
N GLY A 276 -1.03 -8.85 15.12
CA GLY A 276 0.28 -9.38 14.75
C GLY A 276 1.07 -8.38 13.94
N GLY A 277 2.38 -8.55 14.00
CA GLY A 277 3.29 -8.04 13.00
C GLY A 277 4.44 -7.22 13.56
N THR A 278 5.34 -6.81 12.68
CA THR A 278 6.54 -6.04 13.02
C THR A 278 6.61 -4.75 12.21
N LEU A 279 6.60 -3.62 12.91
CA LEU A 279 6.83 -2.32 12.30
C LEU A 279 8.34 -2.10 12.23
N THR A 280 8.90 -2.06 11.04
CA THR A 280 10.36 -1.94 10.85
C THR A 280 10.69 -0.57 10.25
N GLY A 281 11.16 0.37 11.06
CA GLY A 281 11.78 1.61 10.57
C GLY A 281 13.15 1.34 9.96
N GLY A 282 13.64 2.29 9.15
CA GLY A 282 15.02 2.27 8.65
C GLY A 282 15.94 3.08 9.55
N ALA A 283 17.10 3.49 9.03
CA ALA A 283 17.87 4.56 9.66
C ALA A 283 17.16 5.93 9.46
N GLY A 284 17.67 6.98 10.11
CA GLY A 284 17.03 8.29 10.19
C GLY A 284 15.98 8.35 11.29
N MET A 285 15.30 9.50 11.43
CA MET A 285 14.24 9.66 12.43
C MET A 285 12.97 8.95 11.97
N ASN A 286 12.52 7.97 12.76
CA ASN A 286 11.29 7.24 12.51
C ASN A 286 10.21 7.60 13.53
N GLU A 287 8.95 7.55 13.09
CA GLU A 287 7.78 7.61 13.96
C GLU A 287 6.91 6.38 13.70
N LEU A 288 6.87 5.48 14.68
CA LEU A 288 6.11 4.23 14.62
C LEU A 288 4.96 4.30 15.61
N LEU A 289 3.73 4.25 15.12
CA LEU A 289 2.51 4.29 15.92
C LEU A 289 1.67 3.03 15.69
N TYR A 290 1.32 2.34 16.77
CA TYR A 290 0.43 1.19 16.75
C TYR A 290 -0.64 1.33 17.82
N ASN A 291 -1.84 1.69 17.40
CA ASN A 291 -2.97 1.96 18.28
C ASN A 291 -4.08 0.94 18.06
N PHE A 292 -4.49 0.27 19.12
CA PHE A 292 -5.66 -0.58 19.16
C PHE A 292 -6.64 -0.10 20.24
N THR A 293 -7.94 -0.08 19.91
CA THR A 293 -9.02 0.20 20.85
C THR A 293 -10.14 -0.84 20.72
N ALA A 294 -10.41 -1.56 21.80
CA ALA A 294 -11.59 -2.42 21.93
C ALA A 294 -12.81 -1.59 22.40
N LEU A 295 -13.92 -1.70 21.66
CA LEU A 295 -15.20 -1.06 21.99
C LEU A 295 -16.06 -1.91 22.93
N THR A 296 -15.76 -3.20 23.03
CA THR A 296 -16.47 -4.19 23.86
C THR A 296 -15.47 -4.93 24.75
N ALA A 297 -15.97 -5.70 25.72
CA ALA A 297 -15.11 -6.61 26.48
C ALA A 297 -14.63 -7.74 25.54
N ALA A 298 -13.36 -7.70 25.17
CA ALA A 298 -12.76 -8.62 24.20
C ALA A 298 -11.63 -9.46 24.82
N ASN A 299 -11.34 -10.60 24.17
CA ASN A 299 -10.10 -11.35 24.36
C ASN A 299 -9.12 -10.92 23.27
N VAL A 300 -8.07 -10.20 23.65
CA VAL A 300 -7.07 -9.65 22.73
C VAL A 300 -5.77 -10.42 22.90
N ASN A 301 -5.26 -10.96 21.80
CA ASN A 301 -3.91 -11.52 21.71
C ASN A 301 -3.09 -10.64 20.76
N ALA A 302 -2.16 -9.86 21.30
CA ALA A 302 -1.30 -8.99 20.52
C ALA A 302 0.15 -9.47 20.59
N ASN A 303 0.68 -9.87 19.44
CA ASN A 303 2.09 -10.16 19.24
C ASN A 303 2.67 -9.12 18.27
N VAL A 304 3.06 -7.98 18.82
CA VAL A 304 3.44 -6.79 18.04
C VAL A 304 4.85 -6.40 18.41
N SER A 305 5.69 -6.19 17.39
CA SER A 305 7.06 -5.72 17.56
C SER A 305 7.30 -4.42 16.79
N ALA A 306 8.25 -3.63 17.27
CA ALA A 306 8.70 -2.41 16.61
C ALA A 306 10.22 -2.39 16.60
N ILE A 307 10.81 -2.16 15.44
CA ILE A 307 12.27 -2.18 15.25
C ILE A 307 12.63 -0.95 14.45
N THR A 308 13.53 -0.12 14.96
CA THR A 308 14.08 1.04 14.25
C THR A 308 15.60 0.96 14.15
N GLY A 309 16.17 1.86 13.35
CA GLY A 309 17.60 1.89 13.00
C GLY A 309 18.37 2.93 13.80
N ALA A 310 19.44 3.48 13.22
CA ALA A 310 20.11 4.62 13.82
C ALA A 310 19.34 5.91 13.51
N GLY A 311 19.08 6.75 14.50
CA GLY A 311 18.30 7.97 14.41
C GLY A 311 17.64 8.29 15.75
N ASN A 312 16.99 9.45 15.85
CA ASN A 312 16.16 9.76 17.03
C ASN A 312 14.74 9.30 16.72
N ASP A 313 14.35 8.17 17.27
CA ASP A 313 13.13 7.46 16.92
C ASP A 313 12.02 7.65 17.95
N LYS A 314 10.78 7.58 17.47
CA LYS A 314 9.57 7.65 18.31
C LYS A 314 8.73 6.40 18.10
N ILE A 315 8.49 5.67 19.18
CA ILE A 315 7.74 4.41 19.15
C ILE A 315 6.59 4.51 20.15
N ASN A 316 5.36 4.47 19.64
CA ASN A 316 4.15 4.58 20.43
C ASN A 316 3.26 3.35 20.21
N LEU A 317 3.12 2.53 21.26
CA LEU A 317 2.25 1.36 21.25
C LEU A 317 1.12 1.60 22.26
N ALA A 318 -0.13 1.51 21.82
CA ALA A 318 -1.29 1.66 22.69
C ALA A 318 -2.29 0.52 22.48
N PHE A 319 -2.65 -0.16 23.57
CA PHE A 319 -3.65 -1.22 23.60
C PHE A 319 -4.71 -0.86 24.63
N LYS A 320 -5.84 -0.34 24.15
CA LYS A 320 -6.92 0.16 25.00
C LYS A 320 -8.14 -0.72 24.92
N GLY A 321 -8.82 -0.89 26.04
CA GLY A 321 -10.09 -1.58 26.12
C GLY A 321 -10.85 -1.23 27.38
N LEU A 322 -12.11 -1.65 27.42
CA LEU A 322 -12.94 -1.54 28.61
C LEU A 322 -12.31 -2.34 29.78
N PRO A 323 -12.66 -2.05 31.05
CA PRO A 323 -12.05 -2.72 32.22
C PRO A 323 -12.12 -4.26 32.22
N ALA A 324 -13.08 -4.86 31.52
CA ALA A 324 -13.23 -6.31 31.39
C ALA A 324 -12.47 -6.93 30.20
N THR A 325 -11.84 -6.12 29.35
CA THR A 325 -11.04 -6.56 28.20
C THR A 325 -9.78 -7.24 28.70
N ARG A 326 -9.51 -8.46 28.22
CA ARG A 326 -8.29 -9.21 28.55
C ARG A 326 -7.30 -9.03 27.42
N ILE A 327 -6.13 -8.50 27.73
CA ILE A 327 -5.09 -8.23 26.74
C ILE A 327 -3.87 -9.10 27.07
N ALA A 328 -3.58 -10.07 26.21
CA ALA A 328 -2.34 -10.84 26.25
C ALA A 328 -1.33 -10.18 25.32
N LEU A 329 -0.31 -9.53 25.89
CA LEU A 329 0.73 -8.82 25.17
C LEU A 329 2.02 -9.66 25.06
N ALA A 330 2.57 -9.70 23.85
CA ALA A 330 3.87 -10.24 23.54
C ALA A 330 4.53 -9.42 22.41
N GLY A 331 5.85 -9.56 22.29
CA GLY A 331 6.66 -8.89 21.28
C GLY A 331 7.87 -8.20 21.88
N ASN A 332 8.66 -7.53 21.03
CA ASN A 332 9.84 -6.79 21.43
C ASN A 332 9.92 -5.45 20.71
N VAL A 333 10.51 -4.46 21.38
CA VAL A 333 10.86 -3.17 20.80
C VAL A 333 12.38 -3.04 20.79
N SER A 334 12.93 -2.62 19.66
CA SER A 334 14.34 -2.27 19.48
C SER A 334 14.41 -0.87 18.89
N ALA A 335 14.80 0.12 19.69
CA ALA A 335 14.82 1.52 19.27
C ALA A 335 16.06 1.88 18.42
N GLY A 336 17.13 1.09 18.52
CA GLY A 336 18.29 1.27 17.66
C GLY A 336 19.33 2.17 18.32
N ALA A 337 19.87 3.16 17.60
CA ALA A 337 20.94 4.00 18.12
C ALA A 337 20.64 5.48 17.89
N GLY A 338 20.72 6.30 18.92
CA GLY A 338 20.31 7.70 18.90
C GLY A 338 19.53 8.05 20.15
N ASP A 339 18.93 9.24 20.23
CA ASP A 339 18.13 9.60 21.41
C ASP A 339 16.65 9.26 21.14
N ASP A 340 16.19 8.14 21.71
CA ASP A 340 14.89 7.55 21.37
C ASP A 340 13.79 7.81 22.42
N GLU A 341 12.53 7.81 21.97
CA GLU A 341 11.35 7.91 22.83
C GLU A 341 10.40 6.73 22.58
N ALA A 342 10.18 5.91 23.61
CA ALA A 342 9.30 4.75 23.56
C ALA A 342 8.18 4.84 24.62
N LEU A 343 6.93 4.70 24.18
CA LEU A 343 5.74 4.66 25.03
C LEU A 343 4.94 3.38 24.80
N LEU A 344 4.64 2.68 25.89
CA LEU A 344 3.64 1.62 25.93
C LEU A 344 2.49 2.03 26.85
N LEU A 345 1.28 2.09 26.30
CA LEU A 345 0.06 2.33 27.05
C LEU A 345 -0.85 1.10 26.99
N THR A 346 -1.32 0.64 28.14
CA THR A 346 -2.28 -0.46 28.21
C THR A 346 -3.44 -0.10 29.14
N GLU A 347 -4.67 -0.25 28.66
CA GLU A 347 -5.88 -0.04 29.44
C GLU A 347 -6.76 -1.31 29.34
N GLY A 348 -6.94 -2.02 30.46
CA GLY A 348 -7.63 -3.32 30.52
C GLY A 348 -6.95 -4.29 31.49
N ILE A 349 -7.37 -5.55 31.48
CA ILE A 349 -6.71 -6.63 32.23
C ILE A 349 -5.56 -7.15 31.37
N THR A 350 -4.39 -6.53 31.53
CA THR A 350 -3.18 -6.87 30.77
C THR A 350 -2.42 -8.03 31.41
N THR A 351 -2.00 -8.99 30.58
CA THR A 351 -1.10 -10.09 30.92
C THR A 351 0.03 -10.15 29.89
N GLY A 352 1.15 -10.78 30.24
CA GLY A 352 2.34 -10.82 29.38
C GLY A 352 3.20 -9.55 29.49
N THR A 353 4.17 -9.44 28.59
CA THR A 353 5.19 -8.38 28.62
C THR A 353 5.70 -8.08 27.21
N ILE A 354 5.95 -6.81 26.92
CA ILE A 354 6.78 -6.37 25.80
C ILE A 354 8.09 -5.86 26.38
N GLY A 355 9.21 -6.39 25.88
CA GLY A 355 10.55 -5.91 26.22
C GLY A 355 10.96 -4.75 25.34
N LEU A 356 11.77 -3.84 25.87
CA LEU A 356 12.38 -2.74 25.14
C LEU A 356 13.91 -2.82 25.26
N ASP A 357 14.58 -2.80 24.12
CA ASP A 357 16.00 -2.52 23.98
C ASP A 357 16.16 -1.12 23.39
N CYS A 358 16.70 -0.19 24.17
CA CYS A 358 16.92 1.17 23.71
C CYS A 358 18.21 1.32 22.88
N GLY A 359 19.14 0.37 22.98
CA GLY A 359 20.46 0.50 22.35
C GLY A 359 21.27 1.69 22.91
N PRO A 360 22.26 2.21 22.15
CA PRO A 360 23.10 3.31 22.61
C PRO A 360 22.46 4.68 22.36
N GLY A 361 22.36 5.49 23.42
CA GLY A 361 21.76 6.81 23.33
C GLY A 361 21.38 7.40 24.68
N ILE A 362 20.68 8.55 24.66
CA ILE A 362 19.92 9.05 25.80
C ILE A 362 18.44 8.79 25.52
N ASP A 363 17.95 7.66 26.04
CA ASP A 363 16.64 7.12 25.66
C ASP A 363 15.61 7.24 26.77
N LYS A 364 14.36 7.56 26.41
CA LYS A 364 13.24 7.64 27.34
C LYS A 364 12.25 6.52 27.09
N ALA A 365 11.90 5.81 28.15
CA ALA A 365 10.92 4.74 28.10
C ALA A 365 9.84 4.88 29.17
N ILE A 366 8.57 4.66 28.81
CA ILE A 366 7.43 4.63 29.72
C ILE A 366 6.55 3.40 29.45
N GLY A 367 6.12 2.71 30.51
CA GLY A 367 5.12 1.64 30.46
C GLY A 367 5.64 0.24 30.12
N PHE A 368 6.93 0.10 29.81
CA PHE A 368 7.57 -1.20 29.55
C PHE A 368 7.93 -1.92 30.85
N THR A 369 7.78 -3.24 30.84
CA THR A 369 8.05 -4.10 32.02
C THR A 369 9.49 -4.58 32.09
N ARG A 370 10.20 -4.60 30.95
CA ARG A 370 11.61 -4.92 30.84
C ARG A 370 12.25 -3.91 29.89
N THR A 371 13.28 -3.23 30.37
CA THR A 371 14.07 -2.28 29.59
C THR A 371 15.56 -2.64 29.68
N LEU A 372 16.27 -2.40 28.58
CA LEU A 372 17.73 -2.50 28.50
C LEU A 372 18.26 -1.18 27.92
N GLY A 373 19.22 -0.55 28.59
CA GLY A 373 19.87 0.69 28.10
C GLY A 373 19.09 1.99 28.31
N CYS A 374 17.82 1.94 28.71
CA CYS A 374 16.96 3.13 28.80
C CYS A 374 17.08 3.92 30.12
N GLU A 375 16.90 5.24 30.06
CA GLU A 375 16.52 6.03 31.23
C GLU A 375 15.02 5.81 31.52
N LEU A 376 14.72 5.32 32.73
CA LEU A 376 13.34 5.13 33.18
C LEU A 376 12.84 6.43 33.81
N ASN A 377 11.75 6.99 33.27
CA ASN A 377 11.02 8.12 33.86
C ASN A 377 9.77 7.66 34.63
#